data_AF-A0A7K9Z5Y0-F1
#
_entry.id   AF-A0A7K9Z5Y0-F1
#
_cell.length_a   1.000
_cell.length_b   1.000
_cell.length_c   1.000
_cell.angle_alpha   90.00
_cell.angle_beta   90.00
_cell.angle_gamma   90.00
#
_symmetry.space_group_name_H-M   'P 1'
#
loop_
_entity.id
_entity.type
_entity.pdbx_description
1 polymer ?
#
loop_
_entity_poly.entity_id
_entity_poly.type
_entity_poly.pdbx_seq_one_letter_code
_entity_poly.pdbx_strand_id
1 'polypeptide(L)'
;LRTRTRSQERRLRGQGERQHALEMERRRLHNAVQELKGNIRVFCRVRPLLAAEEGTQKGMEHLRFPPQDNKTLSHIGRERKGDVKYDFSFDRVFPPSASQEEVFEEISMLVQVMEPPTPPF
;
A
#
# COMPACT_ATOMS: atom_id res chain seq x y z
N LEU A 1 6.72 -51.17 -8.61
CA LEU A 1 7.13 -49.80 -8.99
C LEU A 1 5.98 -48.99 -9.60
N ARG A 2 5.35 -49.43 -10.72
CA ARG A 2 4.31 -48.67 -11.45
C ARG A 2 3.09 -48.22 -10.63
N THR A 3 2.63 -49.02 -9.68
CA THR A 3 1.50 -48.68 -8.78
C THR A 3 1.86 -47.58 -7.79
N ARG A 4 3.10 -47.59 -7.26
CA ARG A 4 3.61 -46.58 -6.33
C ARG A 4 3.73 -45.21 -7.00
N THR A 5 4.19 -45.18 -8.26
CA THR A 5 4.27 -43.98 -9.10
C THR A 5 2.89 -43.40 -9.40
N ARG A 6 1.91 -44.22 -9.83
CA ARG A 6 0.53 -43.77 -10.08
C ARG A 6 -0.14 -43.20 -8.82
N SER A 7 0.08 -43.81 -7.65
CA SER A 7 -0.46 -43.30 -6.39
C SER A 7 0.17 -41.97 -5.97
N GLN A 8 1.47 -41.77 -6.24
CA GLN A 8 2.14 -40.49 -6.02
C GLN A 8 1.64 -39.41 -7.00
N GLU A 9 1.50 -39.71 -8.28
CA GLU A 9 0.97 -38.78 -9.28
C GLU A 9 -0.45 -38.32 -8.95
N ARG A 10 -1.33 -39.22 -8.49
CA ARG A 10 -2.69 -38.85 -8.05
C ARG A 10 -2.67 -37.93 -6.83
N ARG A 11 -1.75 -38.16 -5.87
CA ARG A 11 -1.58 -37.27 -4.71
C ARG A 11 -1.06 -35.90 -5.12
N LEU A 12 -0.08 -35.84 -6.01
CA LEU A 12 0.48 -34.59 -6.52
C LEU A 12 -0.58 -33.78 -7.29
N ARG A 13 -1.38 -34.45 -8.15
CA ARG A 13 -2.51 -33.81 -8.84
C ARG A 13 -3.55 -33.25 -7.87
N GLY A 14 -3.99 -34.06 -6.89
CA GLY A 14 -4.94 -33.59 -5.89
C GLY A 14 -4.40 -32.45 -5.00
N GLN A 15 -3.10 -32.44 -4.71
CA GLN A 15 -2.44 -31.32 -4.03
C GLN A 15 -2.39 -30.06 -4.92
N GLY A 16 -2.07 -30.21 -6.20
CA GLY A 16 -2.06 -29.11 -7.17
C GLY A 16 -3.43 -28.46 -7.34
N GLU A 17 -4.49 -29.27 -7.49
CA GLU A 17 -5.87 -28.79 -7.57
C GLU A 17 -6.29 -28.03 -6.30
N ARG A 18 -5.94 -28.56 -5.13
CA ARG A 18 -6.22 -27.89 -3.85
C ARG A 18 -5.45 -26.57 -3.72
N GLN A 19 -4.18 -26.53 -4.11
CA GLN A 19 -3.37 -25.32 -4.08
C GLN A 19 -3.93 -24.26 -5.03
N HIS A 20 -4.36 -24.66 -6.22
CA HIS A 20 -5.00 -23.76 -7.19
C HIS A 20 -6.32 -23.19 -6.65
N ALA A 21 -7.18 -24.03 -6.08
CA ALA A 21 -8.45 -23.57 -5.50
C ALA A 21 -8.23 -22.57 -4.34
N LEU A 22 -7.25 -22.82 -3.47
CA LEU A 22 -6.89 -21.90 -2.39
C LEU A 22 -6.34 -20.57 -2.92
N GLU A 23 -5.49 -20.59 -3.95
CA GLU A 23 -4.96 -19.37 -4.56
C GLU A 23 -6.06 -18.55 -5.25
N MET A 24 -7.01 -19.20 -5.91
CA MET A 24 -8.17 -18.53 -6.51
C MET A 24 -9.03 -17.84 -5.45
N GLU A 25 -9.30 -18.51 -4.34
CA GLU A 25 -10.06 -17.91 -3.23
C GLU A 25 -9.30 -16.76 -2.58
N ARG A 26 -7.98 -16.90 -2.38
CA ARG A 26 -7.11 -15.82 -1.90
C ARG A 26 -7.21 -14.59 -2.80
N ARG A 27 -7.14 -14.77 -4.12
CA ARG A 27 -7.26 -13.68 -5.12
C ARG A 27 -8.66 -13.04 -5.08
N ARG A 28 -9.72 -13.83 -4.99
CA ARG A 28 -11.10 -13.33 -4.89
C ARG A 28 -11.30 -12.45 -3.67
N LEU A 29 -10.87 -12.94 -2.50
CA LEU A 29 -10.96 -12.18 -1.24
C LEU A 29 -10.09 -10.93 -1.28
N HIS A 30 -8.87 -11.04 -1.82
CA HIS A 30 -7.98 -9.91 -1.98
C HIS A 30 -8.62 -8.81 -2.86
N ASN A 31 -9.20 -9.18 -3.99
CA ASN A 31 -9.87 -8.22 -4.88
C ASN A 31 -11.09 -7.56 -4.21
N ALA A 32 -11.89 -8.33 -3.47
CA ALA A 32 -13.01 -7.76 -2.71
C ALA A 32 -12.54 -6.74 -1.66
N VAL A 33 -11.43 -7.02 -0.96
CA VAL A 33 -10.83 -6.07 -0.02
C VAL A 33 -10.36 -4.80 -0.73
N GLN A 34 -9.74 -4.92 -1.92
CA GLN A 34 -9.30 -3.77 -2.69
C GLN A 34 -10.47 -2.91 -3.18
N GLU A 35 -11.52 -3.55 -3.69
CA GLU A 35 -12.73 -2.84 -4.15
C GLU A 35 -13.42 -2.09 -3.00
N LEU A 36 -13.50 -2.71 -1.82
CA LEU A 36 -14.02 -2.07 -0.60
C LEU A 36 -13.15 -0.88 -0.14
N LYS A 37 -11.84 -0.94 -0.33
CA LYS A 37 -10.93 0.18 -0.07
C LYS A 37 -11.06 1.29 -1.11
N GLY A 38 -11.54 0.98 -2.31
CA GLY A 38 -11.69 1.89 -3.42
C GLY A 38 -10.66 1.62 -4.52
N ASN A 39 -11.14 1.66 -5.77
CA ASN A 39 -10.31 1.37 -6.95
C ASN A 39 -9.29 2.47 -7.28
N ILE A 40 -9.54 3.71 -6.82
CA ILE A 40 -8.62 4.84 -6.95
C ILE A 40 -8.18 5.22 -5.55
N ARG A 41 -6.85 5.27 -5.34
CA ARG A 41 -6.24 5.67 -4.07
C ARG A 41 -5.30 6.85 -4.27
N VAL A 42 -5.38 7.83 -3.39
CA VAL A 42 -4.51 9.01 -3.37
C VAL A 42 -3.68 9.00 -2.10
N PHE A 43 -2.37 8.87 -2.28
CA PHE A 43 -1.39 8.89 -1.21
C PHE A 43 -0.63 10.21 -1.19
N CYS A 44 -0.36 10.74 0.00
CA CYS A 44 0.54 11.88 0.17
C CYS A 44 1.83 11.41 0.83
N ARG A 45 2.99 11.68 0.24
CA ARG A 45 4.31 11.42 0.86
C ARG A 45 5.10 12.72 0.93
N VAL A 46 5.42 13.14 2.15
CA VAL A 46 6.24 14.32 2.37
C VAL A 46 7.71 13.89 2.36
N ARG A 47 8.51 14.51 1.49
CA ARG A 47 9.93 14.21 1.36
C ARG A 47 10.71 14.85 2.52
N PRO A 48 11.58 14.13 3.23
CA PRO A 48 12.49 14.74 4.20
C PRO A 48 13.41 15.78 3.57
N LEU A 49 13.73 16.82 4.34
CA LEU A 49 14.66 17.88 3.94
C LEU A 49 16.07 17.30 3.85
N LEU A 50 16.81 17.69 2.81
CA LEU A 50 18.23 17.37 2.69
C LEU A 50 19.07 18.40 3.44
N ALA A 51 20.27 18.00 3.86
CA ALA A 51 21.22 18.90 4.52
C ALA A 51 21.54 20.16 3.69
N ALA A 52 21.52 20.05 2.34
CA ALA A 52 21.72 21.19 1.45
C ALA A 52 20.56 22.22 1.46
N GLU A 53 19.39 21.85 1.99
CA GLU A 53 18.18 22.68 2.00
C GLU A 53 17.92 23.35 3.36
N GLU A 54 18.62 22.93 4.43
CA GLU A 54 18.43 23.44 5.79
C GLU A 54 18.68 24.95 5.92
N GLY A 55 19.55 25.52 5.09
CA GLY A 55 19.81 26.97 5.08
C GLY A 55 18.80 27.81 4.29
N THR A 56 18.01 27.18 3.40
CA THR A 56 17.17 27.88 2.42
C THR A 56 15.68 27.72 2.71
N GLN A 57 15.27 26.58 3.29
CA GLN A 57 13.89 26.33 3.68
C GLN A 57 13.70 26.47 5.19
N LYS A 58 12.67 27.23 5.59
CA LYS A 58 12.25 27.35 7.00
C LYS A 58 11.53 26.07 7.45
N GLY A 59 12.28 24.99 7.66
CA GLY A 59 11.80 23.75 8.26
C GLY A 59 10.49 23.21 7.69
N MET A 60 9.79 22.38 8.47
CA MET A 60 8.48 21.82 8.12
C MET A 60 7.35 22.23 9.08
N GLU A 61 7.54 23.30 9.86
CA GLU A 61 6.59 23.75 10.88
C GLU A 61 5.21 24.15 10.31
N HIS A 62 5.17 24.48 9.02
CA HIS A 62 3.96 24.80 8.27
C HIS A 62 3.13 23.55 7.91
N LEU A 63 3.67 22.34 8.10
CA LEU A 63 2.96 21.08 7.92
C LEU A 63 2.70 20.44 9.28
N ARG A 64 1.47 19.98 9.50
CA ARG A 64 1.09 19.22 10.70
C ARG A 64 0.48 17.89 10.31
N PHE A 65 0.91 16.87 11.04
CA PHE A 65 0.45 15.50 10.93
C PHE A 65 -0.28 15.15 12.24
N PRO A 66 -1.61 14.99 12.24
CA PRO A 66 -2.34 14.60 13.44
C PRO A 66 -1.88 13.21 13.91
N PRO A 67 -1.47 13.01 15.17
CA PRO A 67 -0.92 11.72 15.62
C PRO A 67 -1.91 10.54 15.53
N GLN A 68 -3.21 10.84 15.61
CA GLN A 68 -4.28 9.84 15.59
C GLN A 68 -4.94 9.70 14.21
N ASP A 69 -4.57 10.55 13.25
CA ASP A 69 -5.14 10.54 11.91
C ASP A 69 -4.03 10.52 10.86
N ASN A 70 -3.88 9.35 10.26
CA ASN A 70 -2.89 9.12 9.23
C ASN A 70 -3.39 9.42 7.81
N LYS A 71 -4.56 10.04 7.68
CA LYS A 71 -5.20 10.42 6.42
C LYS A 71 -5.21 11.93 6.18
N THR A 72 -4.99 12.72 7.22
CA THR A 72 -5.05 14.18 7.12
C THR A 72 -3.66 14.81 7.16
N LEU A 73 -3.46 15.77 6.26
CA LEU A 73 -2.33 16.70 6.26
C LEU A 73 -2.87 18.11 6.45
N SER A 74 -2.40 18.81 7.47
CA SER A 74 -2.74 20.22 7.68
C SER A 74 -1.58 21.11 7.25
N HIS A 75 -1.87 22.12 6.43
CA HIS A 75 -0.93 23.15 6.02
C HIS A 75 -1.30 24.50 6.65
N ILE A 76 -0.32 25.21 7.21
CA ILE A 76 -0.51 26.55 7.76
C ILE A 76 0.13 27.56 6.81
N GLY A 77 -0.71 28.27 6.06
CA GLY A 77 -0.29 29.39 5.21
C GLY A 77 -0.35 30.72 5.96
N ARG A 78 0.47 31.69 5.56
CA ARG A 78 0.36 33.08 6.02
C ARG A 78 -0.40 33.91 5.01
N GLU A 79 -1.53 34.46 5.43
CA GLU A 79 -2.26 35.46 4.66
C GLU A 79 -2.18 36.83 5.33
N ARG A 80 -2.62 37.88 4.61
CA ARG A 80 -2.61 39.27 5.09
C ARG A 80 -3.37 39.49 6.40
N LYS A 81 -4.28 38.57 6.77
CA LYS A 81 -5.13 38.63 7.97
C LYS A 81 -4.69 37.68 9.10
N GLY A 82 -3.59 36.95 8.93
CA GLY A 82 -3.09 35.97 9.90
C GLY A 82 -2.80 34.61 9.29
N ASP A 83 -2.51 33.64 10.16
CA ASP A 83 -2.27 32.25 9.77
C ASP A 83 -3.59 31.57 9.39
N VAL A 84 -3.62 30.93 8.22
CA VAL A 84 -4.78 30.17 7.71
C VAL A 84 -4.41 28.69 7.63
N LYS A 85 -5.28 27.84 8.19
CA LYS A 85 -5.14 26.39 8.16
C LYS A 85 -5.89 25.80 6.97
N TYR A 86 -5.22 24.98 6.19
CA TYR A 86 -5.79 24.17 5.11
C TYR A 86 -5.67 22.70 5.47
N ASP A 87 -6.79 21.98 5.50
CA ASP A 87 -6.82 20.55 5.78
C ASP A 87 -7.06 19.77 4.49
N PHE A 88 -6.20 18.79 4.23
CA PHE A 88 -6.26 17.90 3.09
C PHE A 88 -6.43 16.47 3.58
N SER A 89 -7.32 15.72 2.92
CA SER A 89 -7.61 14.31 3.26
C SER A 89 -7.19 13.39 2.12
N PHE A 90 -6.54 12.29 2.48
CA PHE A 90 -5.96 11.29 1.59
C PHE A 90 -6.29 9.87 2.09
N ASP A 91 -5.98 8.85 1.30
CA ASP A 91 -6.08 7.46 1.76
C ASP A 91 -5.05 7.14 2.84
N ARG A 92 -3.86 7.75 2.71
CA ARG A 92 -2.77 7.71 3.69
C ARG A 92 -1.79 8.85 3.43
N VAL A 93 -1.33 9.47 4.51
CA VAL A 93 -0.27 10.49 4.53
C VAL A 93 0.97 9.90 5.19
N PHE A 94 2.09 9.96 4.50
CA PHE A 94 3.40 9.51 4.98
C PHE A 94 4.24 10.74 5.38
N PRO A 95 4.59 10.87 6.67
CA PRO A 95 5.43 11.96 7.14
C PRO A 95 6.86 11.82 6.60
N PRO A 96 7.70 12.85 6.76
CA PRO A 96 9.11 12.82 6.33
C PRO A 96 9.93 11.68 6.93
N SER A 97 9.55 11.20 8.10
CA SER A 97 10.18 10.08 8.80
C SER A 97 9.79 8.71 8.24
N ALA A 98 8.81 8.65 7.34
CA ALA A 98 8.34 7.39 6.78
C ALA A 98 9.39 6.75 5.87
N SER A 99 9.69 5.49 6.14
CA SER A 99 10.64 4.68 5.38
C SER A 99 10.09 4.26 4.01
N GLN A 100 10.97 3.80 3.13
CA GLN A 100 10.55 3.28 1.83
C GLN A 100 9.78 1.96 1.99
N GLU A 101 10.18 1.17 2.97
CA GLU A 101 9.57 -0.10 3.37
C GLU A 101 8.12 0.11 3.80
N GLU A 102 7.86 1.04 4.71
CA GLU A 102 6.49 1.38 5.16
C GLU A 102 5.60 1.86 4.01
N VAL A 103 6.15 2.66 3.10
CA VAL A 103 5.41 3.10 1.90
C VAL A 103 5.13 1.91 0.98
N PHE A 104 6.11 1.02 0.79
CA PHE A 104 5.96 -0.14 -0.07
C PHE A 104 4.95 -1.16 0.50
N GLU A 105 4.93 -1.41 1.81
CA GLU A 105 3.97 -2.32 2.44
C GLU A 105 2.52 -1.91 2.12
N GLU A 106 2.21 -0.61 2.19
CA GLU A 106 0.88 -0.09 1.89
C GLU A 106 0.51 -0.21 0.39
N ILE A 107 1.48 -0.03 -0.50
CA ILE A 107 1.29 -0.07 -1.96
C ILE A 107 1.32 -1.51 -2.49
N SER A 108 2.04 -2.43 -1.83
CA SER A 108 2.28 -3.81 -2.27
C SER A 108 0.98 -4.58 -2.51
N MET A 109 -0.05 -4.29 -1.71
CA MET A 109 -1.37 -4.89 -1.86
C MET A 109 -1.99 -4.57 -3.24
N LEU A 110 -1.68 -3.43 -3.85
CA LEU A 110 -2.20 -3.07 -5.19
C LEU A 110 -1.51 -3.86 -6.32
N VAL A 111 -0.30 -4.37 -6.09
CA VAL A 111 0.53 -5.02 -7.12
C VAL A 111 0.03 -6.44 -7.43
N GLN A 112 -0.51 -7.17 -6.45
CA GLN A 112 -0.98 -8.55 -6.61
C GLN A 112 -2.19 -8.71 -7.55
N VAL A 113 -2.89 -7.62 -7.88
CA VAL A 113 -4.03 -7.65 -8.82
C VAL A 113 -3.57 -7.90 -10.26
N MET A 114 -2.31 -7.56 -10.60
CA MET A 114 -1.82 -7.58 -11.97
C MET A 114 -1.26 -8.92 -12.46
N GLU A 115 -1.06 -9.91 -11.58
CA GLU A 115 -0.55 -11.22 -12.04
C GLU A 115 -1.69 -12.09 -12.58
N PRO A 116 -1.72 -12.42 -13.89
CA PRO A 116 -2.70 -13.35 -14.43
C PRO A 116 -2.53 -14.73 -13.79
N PRO A 117 -3.60 -15.54 -13.72
CA PRO A 117 -3.50 -16.89 -13.20
C PRO A 117 -2.51 -17.68 -14.06
N THR A 118 -1.43 -18.19 -13.44
CA THR A 118 -0.56 -19.16 -14.09
C THR A 118 -1.38 -20.43 -14.32
N PRO A 119 -1.61 -20.84 -15.57
CA PRO A 119 -2.33 -22.08 -15.83
C PRO A 119 -1.55 -23.26 -15.21
N PRO A 120 -2.24 -24.25 -14.65
CA PRO A 120 -1.58 -25.48 -14.26
C PRO A 120 -1.03 -26.14 -15.54
N PHE A 121 0.30 -26.36 -15.60
CA PHE A 121 0.89 -27.32 -16.52
C PHE A 121 0.42 -28.75 -16.17
#